data_AF-A0A519DYN8-F1
#
_entry.id   AF-A0A519DYN8-F1
#
_cell.length_a   1.000
_cell.length_b   1.000
_cell.length_c   1.000
_cell.angle_alpha   90.00
_cell.angle_beta   90.00
_cell.angle_gamma   90.00
#
_symmetry.space_group_name_H-M   'P 1'
#
loop_
_entity.id
_entity.type
_entity.pdbx_description
1 polymer ?
#
loop_
_entity_poly.entity_id
_entity_poly.type
_entity_poly.pdbx_seq_one_letter_code
_entity_poly.pdbx_strand_id
1 'polypeptide(L)'
;GLGRVAQWLVIIISISVAISQLEVKTDLLNHVIVIALITVGLAAALAMGLGSREIASQILAGIYVREMFQVGQQVQVGEVEGQIEAIGTVKTTVLTDDGELVSMSNRELLEQRVSSR
;
A
#
# COMPACT_ATOMS: atom_id res chain seq x y z
N GLY A 1 -28.72 58.35 36.04
CA GLY A 1 -27.32 58.31 35.56
C GLY A 1 -26.68 56.97 35.82
N LEU A 2 -26.47 56.62 37.10
CA LEU A 2 -25.67 55.46 37.54
C LEU A 2 -26.23 54.08 37.14
N GLY A 3 -27.55 53.86 37.23
CA GLY A 3 -28.14 52.56 36.86
C GLY A 3 -27.99 52.20 35.38
N ARG A 4 -28.02 53.20 34.49
CA ARG A 4 -27.80 52.98 33.04
C ARG A 4 -26.35 52.59 32.75
N VAL A 5 -25.39 53.21 33.46
CA VAL A 5 -23.96 52.88 33.36
C VAL A 5 -23.69 51.46 33.86
N ALA A 6 -24.26 51.09 35.01
CA ALA A 6 -24.16 49.72 35.53
C ALA A 6 -24.77 48.68 34.58
N GLN A 7 -25.92 48.98 33.98
CA GLN A 7 -26.55 48.12 32.98
C GLN A 7 -25.63 47.89 31.76
N TRP A 8 -25.04 48.96 31.20
CA TRP A 8 -24.11 48.83 30.08
C TRP A 8 -22.87 48.01 30.44
N LEU A 9 -22.31 48.18 31.64
CA LEU A 9 -21.17 47.39 32.11
C LEU A 9 -21.51 45.89 32.20
N VAL A 10 -22.66 45.55 32.76
CA VAL A 10 -23.10 44.15 32.89
C VAL A 10 -23.34 43.50 31.53
N ILE A 11 -23.92 44.24 30.58
CA ILE A 11 -24.15 43.76 29.22
C ILE A 11 -22.82 43.46 28.51
N ILE A 12 -21.85 44.37 28.60
CA ILE A 12 -20.52 44.20 27.99
C ILE A 12 -19.81 42.98 28.58
N ILE A 13 -19.82 42.83 29.91
CA ILE A 13 -19.20 41.68 30.58
C ILE A 13 -19.89 40.37 30.18
N SER A 14 -21.23 40.36 30.09
CA SER A 14 -22.00 39.17 29.71
C SER A 14 -21.71 38.74 28.27
N ILE A 15 -21.63 39.69 27.33
CA ILE A 15 -21.28 39.42 25.92
C ILE A 15 -19.84 38.92 25.82
N SER A 16 -18.90 39.54 26.55
CA SER A 16 -17.50 39.10 26.59
C SER A 16 -17.37 37.64 27.04
N VAL A 17 -18.05 37.27 28.15
CA VAL A 17 -18.08 35.89 28.65
C VAL A 17 -18.73 34.93 27.65
N ALA A 18 -19.80 35.34 26.95
CA ALA A 18 -20.43 34.52 25.92
C ALA A 18 -19.52 34.26 24.71
N ILE A 19 -18.71 35.24 24.31
CA ILE A 19 -17.70 35.10 23.24
C ILE A 19 -16.57 34.18 23.69
N SER A 20 -16.07 34.30 24.93
CA SER A 20 -15.07 33.38 25.46
C SER A 20 -15.60 31.94 25.65
N GLN A 21 -16.90 31.77 25.88
CA GLN A 21 -17.53 30.44 25.81
C GLN A 21 -17.67 29.95 24.36
N LEU A 22 -17.70 30.85 23.38
CA LEU A 22 -17.61 30.52 21.96
C LEU A 22 -16.18 30.15 21.53
N GLU A 23 -15.12 30.71 22.13
CA GLU A 23 -13.73 30.22 21.94
C GLU A 23 -13.65 28.73 22.27
N VAL A 24 -14.23 28.31 23.40
CA VAL A 24 -14.31 26.88 23.78
C VAL A 24 -15.09 26.05 22.74
N LYS A 25 -16.16 26.59 22.14
CA LYS A 25 -16.91 25.91 21.08
C LYS A 25 -16.17 25.88 19.74
N THR A 26 -15.37 26.91 19.44
CA THR A 26 -14.58 26.99 18.21
C THR A 26 -13.40 26.04 18.30
N ASP A 27 -12.77 25.91 19.46
CA ASP A 27 -11.76 24.88 19.72
C ASP A 27 -12.33 23.47 19.57
N LEU A 28 -13.51 23.20 20.14
CA LEU A 28 -14.17 21.90 20.03
C LEU A 28 -14.53 21.57 18.58
N LEU A 29 -15.10 22.53 17.85
CA LEU A 29 -15.41 22.38 16.42
C LEU A 29 -14.13 22.17 15.58
N ASN A 30 -13.08 22.93 15.86
CA ASN A 30 -11.78 22.79 15.18
C ASN A 30 -11.17 21.41 15.44
N HIS A 31 -11.20 20.92 16.68
CA HIS A 31 -10.74 19.57 17.01
C HIS A 31 -11.54 18.49 16.27
N VAL A 32 -12.87 18.62 16.20
CA VAL A 32 -13.72 17.67 15.44
C VAL A 32 -13.35 17.66 13.96
N ILE A 33 -13.13 18.84 13.34
CA ILE A 33 -12.72 18.95 11.94
C ILE A 33 -11.34 18.34 11.73
N VAL A 34 -10.36 18.64 12.60
CA VAL A 34 -9.00 18.08 12.53
C VAL A 34 -9.03 16.56 12.67
N ILE A 35 -9.77 16.02 13.65
CA ILE A 35 -9.90 14.57 13.85
C ILE A 35 -10.57 13.92 12.63
N ALA A 36 -11.61 14.54 12.07
CA ALA A 36 -12.27 14.04 10.86
C ALA A 36 -11.31 13.99 9.67
N LEU A 37 -10.52 15.05 9.45
CA LEU A 37 -9.51 15.10 8.39
C LEU A 37 -8.41 14.06 8.59
N ILE A 38 -7.91 13.88 9.82
CA ILE A 38 -6.93 12.84 10.15
C ILE A 38 -7.51 11.46 9.89
N THR A 39 -8.75 11.21 10.31
CA THR A 39 -9.39 9.89 10.15
C THR A 39 -9.57 9.55 8.67
N VAL A 40 -10.07 10.50 7.87
CA VAL A 40 -10.22 10.32 6.41
C VAL A 40 -8.86 10.14 5.74
N GLY A 41 -7.88 10.96 6.11
CA GLY A 41 -6.51 10.86 5.59
C GLY A 41 -5.86 9.53 5.92
N LEU A 42 -6.02 9.04 7.15
CA LEU A 42 -5.48 7.77 7.62
C LEU A 42 -6.20 6.60 6.94
N ALA A 43 -7.53 6.65 6.80
CA ALA A 43 -8.29 5.66 6.05
C ALA A 43 -7.84 5.58 4.58
N ALA A 44 -7.63 6.72 3.93
CA ALA A 44 -7.11 6.79 2.56
C ALA A 44 -5.68 6.24 2.47
N ALA A 45 -4.80 6.60 3.40
CA ALA A 45 -3.43 6.10 3.46
C ALA A 45 -3.38 4.58 3.66
N LEU A 46 -4.22 4.03 4.56
CA LEU A 46 -4.33 2.59 4.76
C LEU A 46 -4.93 1.87 3.56
N ALA A 47 -5.99 2.42 2.94
CA ALA A 47 -6.58 1.84 1.75
C ALA A 47 -5.55 1.77 0.60
N MET A 48 -4.78 2.83 0.38
CA MET A 48 -3.71 2.84 -0.62
C MET A 48 -2.55 1.92 -0.24
N GLY A 49 -2.11 1.92 1.02
CA GLY A 49 -0.99 1.08 1.48
C GLY A 49 -1.31 -0.41 1.43
N LEU A 50 -2.49 -0.81 1.92
CA LEU A 50 -2.95 -2.20 1.87
C LEU A 50 -3.29 -2.62 0.44
N GLY A 51 -3.91 -1.74 -0.35
CA GLY A 51 -4.23 -2.01 -1.75
C GLY A 51 -2.99 -2.15 -2.65
N SER A 52 -1.91 -1.41 -2.37
CA SER A 52 -0.66 -1.49 -3.13
C SER A 52 0.26 -2.63 -2.71
N ARG A 53 -0.01 -3.30 -1.57
CA ARG A 53 0.80 -4.42 -1.07
C ARG A 53 0.92 -5.56 -2.09
N GLU A 54 -0.16 -5.89 -2.79
CA GLU A 54 -0.17 -6.95 -3.81
C GLU A 54 0.76 -6.59 -4.99
N ILE A 55 0.65 -5.37 -5.50
CA ILE A 55 1.48 -4.87 -6.60
C ILE A 55 2.96 -4.84 -6.20
N ALA A 56 3.26 -4.36 -4.98
CA ALA A 56 4.62 -4.36 -4.45
C ALA A 56 5.19 -5.78 -4.31
N SER A 57 4.38 -6.74 -3.86
CA SER A 57 4.77 -8.15 -3.76
C SER A 57 5.08 -8.77 -5.13
N GLN A 58 4.30 -8.45 -6.16
CA GLN A 58 4.55 -8.92 -7.52
C GLN A 58 5.82 -8.32 -8.12
N ILE A 59 6.10 -7.04 -7.86
CA ILE A 59 7.35 -6.39 -8.28
C ILE A 59 8.56 -7.08 -7.64
N LEU A 60 8.49 -7.34 -6.33
CA LEU A 60 9.56 -8.06 -5.61
C LEU A 60 9.75 -9.48 -6.17
N ALA A 61 8.68 -10.23 -6.39
CA ALA A 61 8.76 -11.57 -6.98
C ALA A 61 9.48 -11.57 -8.35
N GLY A 62 9.21 -10.56 -9.19
CA GLY A 62 9.90 -10.39 -10.48
C GLY A 62 11.41 -10.11 -10.35
N ILE A 63 11.83 -9.42 -9.29
CA ILE A 63 13.25 -9.21 -8.98
C ILE A 63 13.89 -10.53 -8.52
N TYR A 64 13.25 -11.25 -7.60
CA TYR A 64 13.78 -12.53 -7.08
C TYR A 64 13.93 -13.60 -8.17
N VAL A 65 13.00 -13.70 -9.12
CA VAL A 65 13.09 -14.67 -10.23
C VAL A 65 14.30 -14.38 -11.13
N ARG A 66 14.61 -13.11 -11.39
CA ARG A 66 15.76 -12.71 -12.20
C ARG A 66 17.09 -12.94 -11.50
N GLU A 67 17.11 -13.00 -10.17
CA GLU A 67 18.30 -13.36 -9.39
C GLU A 67 18.49 -14.87 -9.27
N MET A 68 17.41 -15.66 -9.24
CA MET A 68 17.47 -17.10 -8.96
C MET A 68 17.82 -17.97 -10.19
N PHE A 69 17.48 -17.53 -11.40
CA PHE A 69 17.65 -18.34 -12.62
C PHE A 69 18.25 -17.54 -13.77
N GLN A 70 19.22 -18.14 -14.45
CA GLN A 70 19.88 -17.57 -15.62
C GLN A 70 19.56 -18.38 -16.88
N VAL A 71 19.48 -17.69 -18.01
CA VAL A 71 19.37 -18.35 -19.32
C VAL A 71 20.62 -19.21 -19.53
N GLY A 72 20.43 -20.47 -19.92
CA GLY A 72 21.47 -21.48 -20.04
C GLY A 72 21.61 -22.42 -18.83
N GLN A 73 20.85 -22.20 -17.76
CA GLN A 73 20.87 -23.06 -16.56
C GLN A 73 20.03 -24.32 -16.77
N GLN A 74 20.52 -25.49 -16.35
CA GLN A 74 19.73 -26.71 -16.29
C GLN A 74 18.78 -26.65 -15.09
N VAL A 75 17.50 -26.91 -15.36
CA VAL A 75 16.44 -26.91 -14.37
C VAL A 75 15.54 -28.12 -14.54
N GLN A 76 15.14 -28.70 -13.42
CA GLN A 76 14.14 -29.75 -13.37
C GLN A 76 12.88 -29.19 -12.68
N VAL A 77 11.77 -29.17 -13.41
CA VAL A 77 10.47 -28.63 -12.97
C VAL A 77 9.44 -29.74 -13.09
N GLY A 78 9.09 -30.37 -11.96
CA GLY A 78 8.18 -31.51 -11.96
C GLY A 78 8.79 -32.72 -12.68
N GLU A 79 8.17 -33.14 -13.78
CA GLU A 79 8.65 -34.22 -14.66
C GLU A 79 9.46 -33.72 -15.87
N VAL A 80 9.58 -32.41 -16.06
CA VAL A 80 10.27 -31.80 -17.21
C VAL A 80 11.68 -31.37 -16.79
N GLU A 81 12.69 -31.94 -17.45
CA GLU A 81 14.11 -31.61 -17.25
C GLU A 81 14.69 -31.04 -18.55
N GLY A 82 15.43 -29.94 -18.43
CA GLY A 82 16.03 -29.28 -19.59
C GLY A 82 16.76 -27.99 -19.27
N GLN A 83 17.28 -27.34 -20.31
CA GLN A 83 18.01 -26.09 -20.20
C GLN A 83 17.10 -24.89 -20.47
N ILE A 84 17.19 -23.85 -19.65
CA ILE A 84 16.46 -22.60 -19.89
C ILE A 84 17.00 -21.93 -21.15
N GLU A 85 16.19 -21.88 -22.20
CA GLU A 85 16.55 -21.23 -23.47
C GLU A 85 16.22 -19.73 -23.42
N ALA A 86 15.09 -19.36 -22.79
CA ALA A 86 14.69 -17.96 -22.65
C ALA A 86 13.73 -17.76 -21.47
N ILE A 87 13.97 -16.72 -20.68
CA ILE A 87 13.06 -16.29 -19.60
C ILE A 87 12.26 -15.08 -20.10
N GLY A 88 11.00 -15.30 -20.43
CA GLY A 88 10.07 -14.24 -20.81
C GLY A 88 9.36 -13.61 -19.61
N THR A 89 8.60 -12.54 -19.84
CA THR A 89 7.89 -11.79 -18.79
C THR A 89 6.86 -12.64 -18.02
N VAL A 90 6.26 -13.64 -18.66
CA VAL A 90 5.18 -14.47 -18.10
C VAL A 90 5.43 -15.98 -18.20
N LYS A 91 6.35 -16.38 -19.08
CA LYS A 91 6.64 -17.78 -19.40
C LYS A 91 8.12 -17.96 -19.65
N THR A 92 8.63 -19.11 -19.29
CA THR A 92 10.01 -19.52 -19.52
C THR A 92 9.98 -20.68 -20.50
N THR A 93 10.85 -20.61 -21.51
CA THR A 93 11.04 -21.68 -22.48
C THR A 93 12.21 -22.52 -22.01
N VAL A 94 11.96 -23.82 -21.86
CA VAL A 94 12.96 -24.83 -21.51
C VAL A 94 13.13 -25.75 -22.72
N LEU A 95 14.37 -25.94 -23.15
CA LEU A 95 14.76 -26.94 -24.13
C LEU A 95 15.00 -28.25 -23.39
N THR A 96 14.15 -29.25 -23.60
CA THR A 96 14.35 -30.58 -23.01
C THR A 96 15.53 -31.30 -23.66
N ASP A 97 16.07 -32.30 -22.99
CA ASP A 97 17.17 -33.12 -23.52
C ASP A 97 16.77 -33.89 -24.80
N ASP A 98 15.46 -34.09 -25.01
CA ASP A 98 14.88 -34.67 -26.24
C ASP A 98 14.79 -33.66 -27.41
N GLY A 99 15.19 -32.40 -27.19
CA GLY A 99 15.20 -31.35 -28.21
C GLY A 99 13.85 -30.65 -28.41
N GLU A 100 12.88 -30.85 -27.51
CA GLU A 100 11.59 -30.18 -27.56
C GLU A 100 11.61 -28.86 -26.78
N LEU A 101 10.94 -27.84 -27.32
CA LEU A 101 10.77 -26.55 -26.66
C LEU A 101 9.48 -26.54 -25.85
N VAL A 102 9.61 -26.65 -24.53
CA VAL A 102 8.49 -26.65 -23.59
C VAL A 102 8.35 -25.24 -23.01
N SER A 103 7.18 -24.63 -23.19
CA SER A 103 6.87 -23.33 -22.62
C SER A 103 6.06 -23.50 -21.33
N MET A 104 6.66 -23.11 -20.21
CA MET A 104 6.08 -23.25 -18.87
C MET A 104 5.83 -21.89 -18.24
N SER A 105 4.78 -21.78 -17.43
CA SER A 105 4.46 -20.52 -16.77
C SER A 105 5.50 -20.21 -15.70
N ASN A 106 5.87 -18.94 -15.54
CA ASN A 106 6.80 -18.54 -14.48
C ASN A 106 6.27 -18.87 -13.07
N ARG A 107 4.95 -19.07 -12.95
CA ARG A 107 4.27 -19.48 -11.72
C ARG A 107 4.56 -20.94 -11.36
N GLU A 108 4.54 -21.85 -12.34
CA GLU A 108 4.88 -23.26 -12.12
C GLU A 108 6.35 -23.44 -11.71
N LEU A 109 7.25 -22.65 -12.28
CA LEU A 109 8.66 -22.57 -11.88
C LEU A 109 8.88 -22.07 -10.44
N LEU A 110 7.93 -21.33 -9.87
CA LEU A 110 8.01 -20.80 -8.51
C LEU A 110 7.25 -21.66 -7.48
N GLU A 111 6.18 -22.34 -7.90
CA GLU A 111 5.33 -23.16 -7.03
C GLU A 111 5.83 -24.61 -6.93
N GLN A 112 6.53 -25.13 -7.94
CA GLN A 112 7.15 -26.46 -7.88
C GLN A 112 8.60 -26.40 -7.40
N ARG A 113 9.04 -27.48 -6.75
CA ARG A 113 10.42 -27.60 -6.24
C ARG A 113 11.39 -27.72 -7.41
N VAL A 114 11.99 -26.61 -7.83
CA VAL A 114 12.99 -26.59 -8.90
C VAL A 114 14.35 -26.99 -8.35
N SER A 115 14.93 -28.05 -8.90
CA SER A 115 16.33 -28.42 -8.66
C SER A 115 17.16 -27.87 -9.81
N SER A 116 18.22 -27.13 -9.49
CA SER A 116 19.22 -26.70 -10.46
C SER A 116 20.57 -27.33 -10.09
N ARG A 117 21.27 -27.86 -11.10
CA ARG A 117 22.64 -28.37 -11.01
C ARG A 117 23.54 -27.65 -12.00
#